data_AF-A0A7V2IN68-F1
#
_entry.id   AF-A0A7V2IN68-F1
#
_cell.length_a   1.000
_cell.length_b   1.000
_cell.length_c   1.000
_cell.angle_alpha   90.00
_cell.angle_beta   90.00
_cell.angle_gamma   90.00
#
_symmetry.space_group_name_H-M   'P 1'
#
loop_
_entity.id
_entity.type
_entity.pdbx_description
1 polymer ?
#
loop_
_entity_poly.entity_id
_entity_poly.type
_entity_poly.pdbx_seq_one_letter_code
_entity_poly.pdbx_strand_id
1 'polypeptide(L)' 'IHDEKHLSFIQGGGHGGSHPHLVNEFLTALNEDRDPWPNAVQSANWTCVGLCAHESAQKGGQIVHLPEFTRP' A
#
# COMPACT_ATOMS: atom_id res chain seq x y z
N ILE A 1 -9.25 19.58 19.65
CA ILE A 1 -9.34 18.51 18.62
C ILE A 1 -9.87 17.28 19.35
N HIS A 2 -11.18 17.16 19.51
CA HIS A 2 -11.80 16.01 20.19
C HIS A 2 -13.09 15.70 19.45
N ASP A 3 -12.99 14.84 18.44
CA ASP A 3 -14.15 14.12 17.94
C ASP A 3 -13.83 12.63 18.08
N GLU A 4 -14.23 12.08 19.23
CA GLU A 4 -14.04 10.68 19.62
C GLU A 4 -14.79 9.70 18.69
N LYS A 5 -15.55 10.23 17.71
CA LYS A 5 -16.30 9.46 16.71
C LYS A 5 -15.57 9.32 15.38
N HIS A 6 -14.36 9.85 15.23
CA HIS A 6 -13.59 9.60 14.00
C HIS A 6 -13.34 8.10 13.85
N LEU A 7 -13.56 7.55 12.65
CA LEU A 7 -13.47 6.11 12.36
C LEU A 7 -12.11 5.50 12.73
N SER A 8 -11.07 6.32 12.85
CA SER A 8 -9.74 5.90 13.33
C SER A 8 -9.70 5.51 14.81
N PHE A 9 -10.64 5.96 15.63
CA PHE A 9 -10.69 5.70 17.09
C PHE A 9 -11.64 4.55 17.46
N ILE A 10 -12.57 4.20 16.58
CA ILE A 10 -13.47 3.06 16.78
C ILE A 10 -12.71 1.80 16.37
N GLN A 11 -12.58 0.82 17.26
CA GLN A 11 -11.98 -0.48 16.94
C GLN A 11 -12.75 -1.15 15.80
N GLY A 12 -12.07 -1.46 14.70
CA GLY A 12 -12.69 -1.95 13.46
C GLY A 12 -13.28 -0.87 12.55
N GLY A 13 -13.19 0.41 12.90
CA GLY A 13 -13.62 1.53 12.07
C GLY A 13 -12.71 1.76 10.85
N GLY A 14 -13.26 2.40 9.81
CA GLY A 14 -12.58 2.65 8.54
C GLY A 14 -12.51 1.41 7.65
N HIS A 15 -11.35 1.10 7.10
CA HIS A 15 -11.09 -0.11 6.28
C HIS A 15 -11.00 -1.38 7.14
N GLY A 16 -12.01 -1.64 7.99
CA GLY A 16 -12.06 -2.81 8.87
C GLY A 16 -10.98 -2.84 9.96
N GLY A 17 -10.38 -1.69 10.31
CA GLY A 17 -9.31 -1.62 11.31
C GLY A 17 -7.92 -2.06 10.81
N SER A 18 -7.66 -2.05 9.50
CA SER A 18 -6.37 -2.49 8.93
C SER A 18 -5.15 -1.67 9.39
N HIS A 19 -5.31 -0.37 9.63
CA HIS A 19 -4.22 0.56 9.95
C HIS A 19 -3.35 0.12 11.15
N PRO A 20 -3.89 -0.18 12.36
CA PRO A 20 -3.07 -0.65 13.47
C PRO A 20 -2.34 -1.96 13.18
N HIS A 21 -2.91 -2.85 12.37
CA HIS A 21 -2.24 -4.10 11.97
C HIS A 21 -1.05 -3.83 11.04
N LEU A 22 -1.19 -2.92 10.07
CA LEU A 22 -0.09 -2.51 9.20
C LEU A 22 1.04 -1.81 9.99
N VAL A 23 0.69 -0.95 10.95
CA VAL A 23 1.67 -0.31 11.85
C VAL A 23 2.39 -1.36 12.70
N ASN A 24 1.65 -2.32 13.27
CA ASN A 24 2.25 -3.40 14.05
C ASN A 24 3.22 -4.25 13.23
N GLU A 25 2.85 -4.60 11.99
CA GLU A 25 3.72 -5.35 11.07
C GLU A 25 5.02 -4.59 10.79
N PHE A 26 4.93 -3.30 10.47
CA PHE A 26 6.12 -2.47 10.21
C PHE A 26 7.06 -2.39 11.43
N LEU A 27 6.52 -2.14 12.63
CA LEU A 27 7.33 -2.06 13.85
C LEU A 27 7.93 -3.43 14.24
N THR A 28 7.17 -4.50 14.05
CA THR A 28 7.65 -5.87 14.31
C THR A 28 8.80 -6.21 13.37
N ALA A 29 8.68 -5.88 12.08
CA ALA A 29 9.73 -6.10 11.10
C ALA A 29 11.04 -5.39 11.45
N LEU A 30 10.95 -4.13 11.90
CA LEU A 30 12.11 -3.37 12.39
C LEU A 30 12.75 -4.02 13.62
N ASN A 31 11.93 -4.48 14.58
CA ASN A 31 12.43 -5.11 15.79
C ASN A 31 13.09 -6.49 15.52
N GLU A 32 12.59 -7.21 14.51
CA GLU A 32 13.07 -8.54 14.12
C GLU A 32 14.17 -8.50 13.04
N ASP A 33 14.60 -7.31 12.62
CA ASP A 33 15.59 -7.11 11.54
C ASP A 33 15.23 -7.88 10.25
N ARG A 34 13.97 -7.73 9.82
CA ARG A 34 13.44 -8.31 8.58
C ARG A 34 12.76 -7.26 7.71
N ASP A 35 12.58 -7.58 6.44
CA ASP A 35 11.73 -6.78 5.57
C ASP A 35 10.27 -6.75 6.07
N PRO A 36 9.59 -5.59 6.06
CA PRO A 36 8.17 -5.51 6.38
C PRO A 36 7.32 -6.04 5.23
N TRP A 37 6.11 -6.48 5.51
CA TRP A 37 5.09 -6.65 4.48
C TRP A 37 4.15 -5.43 4.38
N PRO A 38 3.92 -4.86 3.18
CA PRO A 38 4.73 -5.03 1.97
C PRO A 38 6.10 -4.36 2.11
N ASN A 39 7.11 -4.90 1.42
CA ASN A 39 8.44 -4.28 1.37
C ASN A 39 8.51 -3.22 0.25
N ALA A 40 9.70 -2.61 0.09
CA ALA A 40 9.90 -1.53 -0.89
C ALA A 40 9.58 -1.98 -2.33
N VAL A 41 10.03 -3.17 -2.75
CA VAL A 41 9.80 -3.69 -4.11
C VAL A 41 8.31 -3.97 -4.33
N GLN A 42 7.64 -4.62 -3.38
CA GLN A 42 6.21 -4.89 -3.48
C GLN A 42 5.38 -3.61 -3.55
N SER A 43 5.72 -2.63 -2.71
CA SER A 43 5.06 -1.32 -2.69
C SER A 43 5.26 -0.56 -4.00
N ALA A 44 6.47 -0.62 -4.57
CA ALA A 44 6.77 -0.04 -5.87
C ALA A 44 6.00 -0.73 -7.00
N ASN A 45 5.88 -2.06 -6.95
CA ASN A 45 5.11 -2.84 -7.92
C ASN A 45 3.62 -2.47 -7.91
N TRP A 46 3.00 -2.32 -6.74
CA TRP A 46 1.61 -1.89 -6.65
C TRP A 46 1.41 -0.45 -7.14
N THR A 47 2.35 0.43 -6.79
CA THR A 47 2.30 1.85 -7.17
C THR A 47 2.44 2.02 -8.67
N CYS A 48 3.42 1.36 -9.30
CA CYS A 48 3.65 1.51 -10.74
C CYS A 48 2.51 0.96 -11.58
N VAL A 49 1.77 -0.06 -11.12
CA VAL A 49 0.55 -0.53 -11.80
C VAL A 49 -0.47 0.60 -11.96
N GLY A 50 -0.68 1.40 -10.90
CA GLY A 50 -1.58 2.55 -10.96
C GLY A 50 -1.09 3.63 -11.94
N LEU A 51 0.21 3.90 -11.96
CA LEU A 51 0.83 4.85 -12.89
C LEU A 51 0.70 4.38 -14.35
N CYS A 52 1.03 3.12 -14.64
CA CYS A 52 0.89 2.53 -15.96
C CYS A 52 -0.58 2.49 -16.42
N ALA A 53 -1.53 2.21 -15.51
CA ALA A 53 -2.95 2.24 -15.81
C ALA A 53 -3.42 3.66 -16.16
N HIS A 54 -2.96 4.68 -15.43
CA HIS A 54 -3.24 6.06 -15.75
C HIS A 54 -2.70 6.47 -17.13
N GLU A 55 -1.44 6.13 -17.42
CA GLU A 55 -0.82 6.37 -18.72
C GLU A 55 -1.56 5.63 -19.85
N SER A 56 -1.97 4.38 -19.62
CA SER A 56 -2.78 3.60 -20.56
C SER A 56 -4.10 4.29 -20.88
N ALA A 57 -4.81 4.81 -19.87
CA ALA A 57 -6.06 5.53 -20.06
C ALA A 57 -5.86 6.80 -20.91
N GLN A 58 -4.79 7.56 -20.67
CA GLN A 58 -4.43 8.74 -21.48
C GLN A 58 -4.13 8.38 -22.94
N LYS A 59 -3.65 7.15 -23.20
CA LYS A 59 -3.34 6.62 -24.54
C LYS A 59 -4.50 5.83 -25.17
N GLY A 60 -5.72 5.96 -24.66
CA GLY A 60 -6.89 5.26 -25.20
C GLY A 60 -6.90 3.75 -24.93
N GLY A 61 -6.29 3.32 -23.82
CA GLY A 61 -6.26 1.91 -23.41
C GLY A 61 -5.13 1.09 -24.01
N GLN A 62 -4.06 1.72 -24.51
CA GLN A 62 -2.88 1.00 -24.99
C GLN A 62 -2.18 0.25 -23.85
N ILE A 63 -1.56 -0.88 -24.18
CA ILE A 63 -0.75 -1.65 -23.23
C ILE A 63 0.49 -0.83 -22.83
N VAL A 64 0.66 -0.62 -21.53
CA VAL A 64 1.87 -0.04 -20.92
C VAL A 64 2.51 -1.14 -20.07
N HIS A 65 3.76 -1.48 -20.37
CA HIS A 65 4.47 -2.53 -19.66
C HIS A 65 5.00 -2.03 -18.32
N LEU A 66 4.88 -2.88 -17.30
CA LEU A 66 5.46 -2.60 -15.99
C LEU A 66 7.01 -2.52 -16.07
N PRO A 67 7.65 -1.72 -15.21
CA PRO A 67 9.10 -1.68 -15.07
C PRO A 67 9.73 -3.06 -14.81
N GLU A 68 10.98 -3.28 -15.22
CA GLU A 68 11.62 -4.59 -15.10
C GLU A 68 11.79 -5.09 -13.66
N PHE A 69 11.95 -4.18 -12.69
CA PHE A 69 12.06 -4.53 -11.27
C PHE A 69 10.78 -5.18 -10.71
N THR A 70 9.67 -5.16 -11.45
CA THR A 70 8.41 -5.76 -11.01
C THR A 70 8.27 -7.24 -11.36
N ARG A 71 9.25 -7.82 -12.06
CA ARG A 71 9.25 -9.24 -12.43
C ARG A 71 9.81 -10.07 -11.26
N PRO A 72 9.25 -11.27 -10.99
CA PRO A 72 9.71 -12.17 -9.93
C PRO A 72 11.14 -12.68 -10.16
#